data_AF-A0A2N3AJU3-F1
#
_entry.id   AF-A0A2N3AJU3-F1
#
_cell.length_a   1.000
_cell.length_b   1.000
_cell.length_c   1.000
_cell.angle_alpha   90.00
_cell.angle_beta   90.00
_cell.angle_gamma   90.00
#
_symmetry.space_group_name_H-M   'P 1'
#
loop_
_entity.id
_entity.type
_entity.pdbx_description
1 polymer ?
#
loop_
_entity_poly.entity_id
_entity_poly.type
_entity_poly.pdbx_seq_one_letter_code
_entity_poly.pdbx_strand_id
1 'polypeptide(L)' 'YLCHLHIHDNFGKSDDHSLPFEGNIDWKGFVKGLKEINYQGVFMFELRGKTNNEEMLRTIKELYLNLFKEEKND' A
#
# COMPACT_ATOMS: atom_id res chain seq x y z
N TYR A 1 15.66 -10.44 -8.15
CA TYR A 1 15.86 -9.19 -7.39
C TYR A 1 14.70 -8.26 -7.70
N LEU A 2 14.01 -7.77 -6.67
CA LEU A 2 12.98 -6.74 -6.79
C LEU A 2 13.64 -5.39 -6.47
N CYS A 3 13.64 -4.45 -7.43
CA CYS A 3 14.35 -3.18 -7.30
C CYS A 3 13.44 -1.97 -7.02
N HIS A 4 12.17 -2.03 -7.42
CA HIS A 4 11.23 -0.92 -7.29
C HIS A 4 9.80 -1.44 -7.20
N LEU A 5 8.94 -0.63 -6.57
CA LEU A 5 7.52 -0.93 -6.38
C LEU A 5 6.69 0.31 -6.64
N HIS A 6 5.72 0.17 -7.53
CA HIS A 6 4.56 1.05 -7.62
C HIS A 6 3.39 0.33 -6.96
N ILE A 7 2.69 1.01 -6.06
CA ILE A 7 1.62 0.42 -5.27
C ILE A 7 0.35 1.25 -5.38
N HIS A 8 -0.76 0.53 -5.52
CA HIS A 8 -2.12 1.01 -5.49
C HIS A 8 -3.06 -0.19 -5.34
N ASP A 9 -4.33 0.06 -5.02
CA ASP A 9 -5.34 -0.99 -4.93
C ASP A 9 -6.25 -1.02 -6.17
N ASN A 10 -7.02 -2.10 -6.29
CA ASN A 10 -8.09 -2.28 -7.26
C ASN A 10 -9.01 -3.46 -6.90
N PHE A 11 -10.12 -3.62 -7.64
CA PHE A 11 -11.07 -4.72 -7.43
C PHE A 11 -10.81 -5.96 -8.32
N GLY A 12 -9.65 -6.05 -8.96
CA GLY A 12 -9.27 -7.15 -9.87
C GLY A 12 -9.95 -7.12 -11.24
N LYS A 13 -10.64 -6.03 -11.59
CA LYS A 13 -11.33 -5.85 -12.89
C LYS A 13 -10.72 -4.76 -13.75
N SER A 14 -10.20 -3.72 -13.11
CA SER A 14 -9.62 -2.54 -13.76
C SER A 14 -8.43 -2.04 -12.96
N ASP A 15 -7.61 -1.24 -13.61
CA ASP A 15 -6.48 -0.55 -13.02
C ASP A 15 -6.98 0.74 -12.32
N ASP A 16 -7.56 0.57 -11.14
CA ASP A 16 -8.33 1.62 -10.45
C ASP A 16 -7.45 2.71 -9.82
N HIS A 17 -6.21 2.37 -9.48
CA HIS A 17 -5.28 3.21 -8.71
C HIS A 17 -5.90 3.75 -7.40
N SER A 18 -6.63 2.90 -6.69
CA SER A 18 -7.25 3.22 -5.40
C SER A 18 -6.22 3.25 -4.26
N LEU A 19 -6.60 3.83 -3.11
CA LEU A 19 -5.76 3.74 -1.92
C LEU A 19 -5.65 2.28 -1.48
N PRO A 20 -4.51 1.84 -0.94
CA PRO A 20 -4.43 0.55 -0.26
C PRO A 20 -5.59 0.35 0.72
N PHE A 21 -6.15 -0.85 0.72
CA PHE A 21 -7.31 -1.29 1.52
C PHE A 21 -8.69 -0.80 1.05
N GLU A 22 -8.78 -0.05 -0.06
CA GLU A 22 -10.07 0.28 -0.68
C GLU A 22 -10.52 -0.77 -1.71
N GLY A 23 -9.60 -1.61 -2.19
CA GLY A 23 -9.87 -2.67 -3.14
C GLY A 23 -9.80 -4.06 -2.50
N ASN A 24 -9.36 -5.04 -3.28
CA ASN A 24 -9.35 -6.45 -2.89
C ASN A 24 -7.94 -7.07 -2.83
N ILE A 25 -6.88 -6.27 -2.90
CA ILE A 25 -5.51 -6.77 -2.75
C ILE A 25 -5.27 -7.23 -1.30
N ASP A 26 -4.67 -8.42 -1.14
CA ASP A 26 -4.15 -8.89 0.16
C ASP A 26 -2.86 -8.16 0.53
N TRP A 27 -3.01 -6.97 1.13
CA TRP A 27 -1.89 -6.15 1.59
C TRP A 27 -1.09 -6.80 2.72
N LYS A 28 -1.70 -7.66 3.54
CA LYS A 28 -1.01 -8.37 4.62
C LYS A 28 -0.06 -9.42 4.04
N GLY A 29 -0.54 -10.23 3.09
CA GLY A 29 0.28 -11.18 2.33
C GLY A 29 1.37 -10.47 1.53
N PHE A 30 1.05 -9.35 0.88
CA PHE A 30 2.01 -8.52 0.15
C PHE A 30 3.18 -8.06 1.04
N VAL A 31 2.89 -7.42 2.18
CA VAL A 31 3.93 -6.95 3.11
C VAL A 31 4.73 -8.11 3.69
N LYS A 32 4.06 -9.24 4.01
CA LYS A 32 4.74 -10.45 4.49
C LYS A 32 5.77 -10.95 3.47
N GLY A 33 5.41 -11.06 2.20
CA GLY A 33 6.33 -11.48 1.14
C GLY A 33 7.52 -10.54 0.97
N LEU A 34 7.30 -9.22 1.08
CA LEU A 34 8.39 -8.23 1.03
C LEU A 34 9.35 -8.36 2.22
N LYS A 35 8.84 -8.66 3.42
CA LYS A 35 9.67 -8.94 4.60
C LYS A 35 10.51 -10.21 4.40
N GLU A 36 9.93 -11.28 3.86
CA GLU A 36 10.63 -12.55 3.61
C GLU A 36 11.83 -12.41 2.66
N ILE A 37 11.74 -11.53 1.67
CA ILE A 37 12.84 -11.25 0.73
C ILE A 37 13.75 -10.09 1.20
N ASN A 38 13.54 -9.57 2.41
CA ASN A 38 14.25 -8.42 2.96
C ASN A 38 14.26 -7.21 1.99
N TYR A 39 13.12 -6.89 1.37
CA TYR A 39 13.02 -5.72 0.49
C TYR A 39 13.19 -4.44 1.30
N GLN A 40 14.18 -3.61 0.92
CA GLN A 40 14.54 -2.36 1.61
C GLN A 40 14.22 -1.10 0.77
N GLY A 41 13.53 -1.27 -0.37
CA GLY A 41 13.17 -0.15 -1.23
C GLY A 41 11.94 0.60 -0.72
N VAL A 42 11.61 1.70 -1.41
CA VAL A 42 10.44 2.52 -1.10
C VAL A 42 9.16 1.93 -1.71
N PHE A 43 8.01 2.39 -1.19
CA PHE A 43 6.68 2.10 -1.73
C PHE A 43 6.23 3.36 -2.48
N MET A 44 6.23 3.33 -3.81
CA MET A 44 5.77 4.46 -4.63
C MET A 44 4.24 4.37 -4.77
N PHE A 45 3.50 5.25 -4.11
CA PHE A 45 2.04 5.29 -4.22
C PHE A 45 1.63 5.90 -5.57
N GLU A 46 0.99 5.12 -6.44
CA GLU A 46 0.44 5.59 -7.71
C GLU A 46 -1.08 5.69 -7.62
N LEU A 47 -1.60 6.85 -7.23
CA LEU A 47 -3.01 7.01 -6.88
C LEU A 47 -3.75 7.89 -7.88
N ARG A 48 -4.98 7.51 -8.23
CA ARG A 48 -5.92 8.34 -9.01
C ARG A 48 -6.91 9.01 -8.05
N GLY A 49 -6.46 10.07 -7.37
CA GLY A 49 -7.28 10.87 -6.44
C GLY A 49 -7.51 12.31 -6.91
N LYS A 50 -8.74 12.84 -6.74
CA LYS A 50 -9.20 14.17 -7.18
C LYS A 50 -9.32 15.22 -6.05
N THR A 51 -8.68 15.00 -4.90
CA THR A 51 -8.86 15.80 -3.69
C THR A 51 -7.64 16.65 -3.33
N ASN A 52 -7.72 17.41 -2.22
CA ASN A 52 -6.65 18.23 -1.70
C ASN A 52 -5.40 17.38 -1.37
N ASN A 53 -4.24 17.78 -1.92
CA ASN A 53 -2.95 17.11 -1.74
C ASN A 53 -2.56 16.94 -0.26
N GLU A 54 -2.86 17.90 0.62
CA GLU A 54 -2.45 17.81 2.02
C GLU A 54 -3.16 16.69 2.79
N GLU A 55 -4.47 16.53 2.54
CA GLU A 55 -5.28 15.47 3.13
C GLU A 55 -4.85 14.10 2.61
N MET A 56 -4.56 14.02 1.31
CA MET A 56 -4.01 12.82 0.69
C MET A 56 -2.68 12.41 1.35
N LEU A 57 -1.76 13.35 1.57
CA LEU A 57 -0.48 13.06 2.23
C LEU A 57 -0.65 12.54 3.66
N ARG A 58 -1.62 13.07 4.41
CA ARG A 58 -1.94 12.56 5.77
C ARG A 58 -2.47 11.13 5.69
N THR A 59 -3.40 10.88 4.77
CA THR A 59 -4.00 9.55 4.54
C THR A 59 -2.94 8.53 4.15
N ILE A 60 -2.08 8.85 3.18
CA ILE A 60 -0.97 7.96 2.76
C ILE A 60 -0.06 7.63 3.94
N LYS A 61 0.27 8.61 4.79
CA LYS A 61 1.11 8.39 5.96
C LYS A 61 0.45 7.40 6.94
N GLU A 62 -0.83 7.54 7.21
CA GLU A 62 -1.57 6.63 8.10
C GLU A 62 -1.66 5.22 7.52
N LEU A 63 -1.97 5.10 6.23
CA LEU A 63 -1.99 3.82 5.51
C LEU A 63 -0.62 3.13 5.54
N TYR A 64 0.45 3.88 5.29
CA TYR A 64 1.81 3.37 5.37
C TYR A 64 2.11 2.80 6.77
N LEU A 65 1.74 3.51 7.83
CA LEU A 65 1.92 3.00 9.19
C LEU A 65 1.10 1.73 9.44
N ASN A 66 -0.12 1.66 8.90
CA ASN A 66 -0.99 0.49 9.04
C ASN A 66 -0.45 -0.75 8.32
N LEU A 67 0.23 -0.61 7.17
CA LEU A 67 0.86 -1.72 6.46
C LEU A 67 1.86 -2.50 7.33
N PHE A 68 2.49 -1.83 8.30
CA PHE A 68 3.51 -2.42 9.17
C PHE A 68 3.07 -2.58 10.62
N LYS A 69 1.81 -2.26 10.97
CA LYS A 69 1.28 -2.56 12.29
C LYS A 69 1.25 -4.08 12.47
N GLU A 70 2.02 -4.56 13.44
CA GLU A 70 1.89 -5.94 13.88
C GLU A 70 0.54 -6.07 14.59
N GLU A 71 -0.20 -7.14 14.28
CA GLU A 71 -1.35 -7.53 15.10
C GLU A 71 -0.82 -7.77 16.52
N LYS A 72 -1.36 -7.03 17.49
CA LYS A 72 -1.18 -7.43 18.88
C LYS A 72 -1.82 -8.80 19.00
N ASN A 73 -1.03 -9.81 19.32
CA ASN A 73 -1.54 -11.10 19.73
C ASN A 73 -2.28 -10.88 21.05
N ASP A 74 -3.61 -10.83 21.00
CA ASP A 74 -4.51 -10.99 22.16
C ASP A 74 -4.68 -12.49 22.47
#